data_AF-A0A7Y3H6Z2-F1
#
_entry.id   AF-A0A7Y3H6Z2-F1
#
_cell.length_a   1.000
_cell.length_b   1.000
_cell.length_c   1.000
_cell.angle_alpha   90.00
_cell.angle_beta   90.00
_cell.angle_gamma   90.00
#
_symmetry.space_group_name_H-M   'P 1'
#
loop_
_entity.id
_entity.type
_entity.pdbx_description
1 polymer ?
#
loop_
_entity_poly.entity_id
_entity_poly.type
_entity_poly.pdbx_seq_one_letter_code
_entity_poly.pdbx_strand_id
1 'polypeptide(L)'
;VKVRPFVSIDKVEVNLENIDLKETSFKEAENNFNFSLTGSWLKDPTNVIYAYQLIGLNNDWYITRDRAVRFPQLPHGKYTFNVKSSENVFFGDIIESTYSFEIKQDIYNKPSFRILLIIGALAFIYWLLEKNQSQKQLKSELEQRKMEAMLLNLKSQLKPHFLFNSFNTLSAIIEESQEKSITFIENLTDFYRMILTIGDKKLVPLQIELELVCAYMHILKTRFADNLNLIINISKPIGFVPPLSLQMLIENAVKHNQATQKKPLNIEILQKEDMLIVVNNINKKNRTVHSTGLGLKNIEERYRIISSKKISVINNERVFKVSIPLLNENHHPLKD
;
A
#
# COMPACT_ATOMS: atom_id res chain seq x y z
N VAL A 1 -30.74 19.92 -82.53
CA VAL A 1 -30.06 19.60 -81.25
C VAL A 1 -29.50 18.20 -81.35
N LYS A 2 -28.17 18.01 -81.32
CA LYS A 2 -27.56 16.68 -81.29
C LYS A 2 -27.86 16.07 -79.92
N VAL A 3 -28.84 15.18 -79.84
CA VAL A 3 -29.06 14.32 -78.66
C VAL A 3 -27.83 13.41 -78.57
N ARG A 4 -27.13 13.42 -77.44
CA ARG A 4 -25.96 12.56 -77.17
C ARG A 4 -26.42 11.35 -76.34
N PRO A 5 -25.78 10.17 -76.46
CA PRO A 5 -26.13 9.02 -75.65
C PRO A 5 -25.80 9.32 -74.17
N PHE A 6 -26.70 8.94 -73.27
CA PHE A 6 -26.47 8.93 -71.83
C PHE A 6 -26.36 7.47 -71.36
N VAL A 7 -25.45 7.21 -70.42
CA VAL A 7 -25.33 5.90 -69.78
C VAL A 7 -25.77 6.00 -68.32
N SER A 8 -26.64 5.10 -67.89
CA SER A 8 -26.95 4.85 -66.49
C SER A 8 -26.44 3.48 -66.05
N ILE A 9 -26.01 3.40 -64.79
CA ILE A 9 -25.84 2.13 -64.09
C ILE A 9 -27.23 1.75 -63.58
N ASP A 10 -27.87 0.79 -64.24
CA ASP A 10 -29.24 0.41 -63.94
C ASP A 10 -29.33 -0.51 -62.73
N LYS A 11 -28.32 -1.36 -62.57
CA LYS A 11 -28.31 -2.42 -61.59
C LYS A 11 -26.88 -2.78 -61.21
N VAL A 12 -26.64 -2.87 -59.91
CA VAL A 12 -25.42 -3.46 -59.36
C VAL A 12 -25.83 -4.73 -58.64
N GLU A 13 -25.14 -5.82 -58.95
CA GLU A 13 -25.28 -7.08 -58.24
C GLU A 13 -23.97 -7.40 -57.52
N VAL A 14 -24.09 -7.88 -56.29
CA VAL A 14 -22.97 -8.38 -55.50
C VAL A 14 -23.26 -9.84 -55.15
N ASN A 15 -22.38 -10.75 -55.53
CA ASN A 15 -22.58 -12.21 -55.36
C ASN A 15 -23.92 -12.72 -55.89
N LEU A 16 -24.41 -12.19 -57.02
CA LEU A 16 -25.69 -12.52 -57.67
C LEU A 16 -26.95 -11.96 -56.97
N GLU A 17 -26.79 -11.13 -55.93
CA GLU A 17 -27.89 -10.42 -55.28
C GLU A 17 -27.91 -8.94 -55.68
N ASN A 18 -29.11 -8.40 -55.90
CA ASN A 18 -29.28 -7.00 -56.31
C ASN A 18 -29.11 -6.09 -55.10
N ILE A 19 -28.31 -5.04 -55.22
CA ILE A 19 -28.09 -4.07 -54.15
C ILE A 19 -28.72 -2.71 -54.47
N ASP A 20 -29.03 -1.94 -53.43
CA ASP A 20 -29.40 -0.53 -53.59
C ASP A 20 -28.16 0.27 -53.99
N LEU A 21 -28.27 1.14 -55.00
CA LEU A 21 -27.20 2.04 -55.44
C LEU A 21 -26.75 3.03 -54.36
N LYS A 22 -27.44 3.12 -53.22
CA LYS A 22 -26.99 3.86 -52.04
C LYS A 22 -26.01 3.10 -51.16
N GLU A 23 -25.87 1.79 -51.32
CA GLU A 23 -25.05 0.95 -50.47
C GLU A 23 -23.58 0.97 -50.90
N THR A 24 -22.72 1.65 -50.15
CA THR A 24 -21.32 1.86 -50.58
C THR A 24 -20.30 1.07 -49.75
N SER A 25 -20.71 0.12 -48.91
CA SER A 25 -19.83 -0.60 -47.97
C SER A 25 -20.18 -2.08 -47.89
N PHE A 26 -19.23 -2.94 -48.24
CA PHE A 26 -19.38 -4.40 -48.35
C PHE A 26 -18.39 -5.15 -47.45
N LYS A 27 -18.74 -6.38 -47.07
CA LYS A 27 -17.86 -7.30 -46.32
C LYS A 27 -16.83 -7.95 -47.24
N GLU A 28 -15.76 -8.51 -46.68
CA GLU A 28 -14.70 -9.19 -47.44
C GLU A 28 -15.23 -10.35 -48.33
N ALA A 29 -16.32 -11.01 -47.92
CA ALA A 29 -16.97 -12.07 -48.70
C ALA A 29 -17.86 -11.56 -49.85
N GLU A 30 -18.23 -10.29 -49.84
CA GLU A 30 -19.09 -9.61 -50.82
C GLU A 30 -18.22 -8.95 -51.89
N ASN A 31 -17.52 -9.77 -52.68
CA ASN A 31 -16.43 -9.31 -53.54
C ASN A 31 -16.59 -9.63 -55.04
N ASN A 32 -17.71 -10.19 -55.48
CA ASN A 32 -18.02 -10.39 -56.90
C ASN A 32 -19.06 -9.36 -57.35
N PHE A 33 -18.64 -8.38 -58.15
CA PHE A 33 -19.51 -7.30 -58.61
C PHE A 33 -19.91 -7.50 -60.08
N ASN A 34 -21.18 -7.25 -60.38
CA ASN A 34 -21.70 -7.20 -61.75
C ASN A 34 -22.48 -5.89 -61.95
N PHE A 35 -22.03 -5.07 -62.90
CA PHE A 35 -22.63 -3.79 -63.24
C PHE A 35 -23.42 -3.93 -64.53
N SER A 36 -24.74 -3.74 -64.48
CA SER A 36 -25.59 -3.71 -65.67
C SER A 36 -25.77 -2.28 -66.16
N LEU A 37 -25.57 -2.08 -67.46
CA LEU A 37 -25.46 -0.80 -68.14
C LEU A 37 -26.62 -0.60 -69.11
N THR A 38 -27.21 0.58 -69.10
CA THR A 38 -28.16 1.00 -70.13
C THR A 38 -27.71 2.29 -70.79
N GLY A 39 -27.43 2.19 -72.09
CA GLY A 39 -27.25 3.33 -72.97
C GLY A 39 -28.56 3.68 -73.66
N SER A 40 -29.09 4.87 -73.41
CA SER A 40 -30.29 5.35 -74.12
C SER A 40 -29.90 5.99 -75.45
N TRP A 41 -30.21 5.32 -76.56
CA TRP A 41 -30.10 5.88 -77.92
C TRP A 41 -31.41 5.72 -78.69
N LEU A 42 -32.06 6.85 -79.04
CA LEU A 42 -33.40 6.86 -79.66
C LEU A 42 -33.43 6.38 -81.12
N LYS A 43 -32.29 6.26 -81.80
CA LYS A 43 -32.23 5.88 -83.24
C LYS A 43 -31.81 4.44 -83.51
N ASP A 44 -30.96 3.86 -82.67
CA ASP A 44 -30.47 2.49 -82.81
C ASP A 44 -29.88 1.95 -81.48
N PRO A 45 -30.68 1.26 -80.65
CA PRO A 45 -30.24 0.78 -79.34
C PRO A 45 -29.17 -0.32 -79.37
N THR A 46 -28.83 -0.86 -80.54
CA THR A 46 -27.90 -2.00 -80.67
C THR A 46 -26.46 -1.60 -80.99
N ASN A 47 -26.22 -0.33 -81.34
CA ASN A 47 -24.91 0.19 -81.74
C ASN A 47 -24.16 0.98 -80.64
N VAL A 48 -24.65 1.00 -79.40
CA VAL A 48 -23.98 1.72 -78.29
C VAL A 48 -22.74 0.96 -77.83
N ILE A 49 -21.60 1.66 -77.79
CA ILE A 49 -20.35 1.15 -77.24
C ILE A 49 -20.11 1.80 -75.87
N TYR A 50 -19.71 1.01 -74.89
CA TYR A 50 -19.37 1.48 -73.55
C TYR A 50 -17.86 1.48 -73.37
N ALA A 51 -17.34 2.48 -72.67
CA ALA A 51 -16.02 2.44 -72.07
C ALA A 51 -16.19 2.45 -70.55
N TYR A 52 -15.47 1.60 -69.84
CA TYR A 52 -15.53 1.50 -68.39
C TYR A 52 -14.13 1.45 -67.76
N GLN A 53 -14.06 1.81 -66.49
CA GLN A 53 -12.83 1.80 -65.68
C GLN A 53 -13.20 1.49 -64.22
N LEU A 54 -12.34 0.77 -63.51
CA LEU A 54 -12.49 0.52 -62.07
C LEU A 54 -11.26 1.03 -61.32
N ILE A 55 -11.32 2.30 -60.93
CA ILE A 55 -10.29 2.94 -60.11
C ILE A 55 -10.21 2.18 -58.78
N GLY A 56 -8.99 1.84 -58.36
CA GLY A 56 -8.73 0.97 -57.20
C GLY A 56 -8.31 -0.45 -57.57
N LEU A 57 -8.66 -0.92 -58.78
CA LEU A 57 -8.10 -2.16 -59.36
C LEU A 57 -7.06 -1.83 -60.45
N ASN A 58 -7.47 -1.06 -61.46
CA ASN A 58 -6.59 -0.53 -62.50
C ASN A 58 -7.17 0.77 -63.07
N ASN A 59 -6.30 1.68 -63.50
CA ASN A 59 -6.67 2.99 -64.06
C ASN A 59 -6.77 2.99 -65.61
N ASP A 60 -6.79 1.83 -66.27
CA ASP A 60 -7.00 1.78 -67.72
C ASP A 60 -8.49 1.76 -68.08
N TRP A 61 -8.83 2.38 -69.22
CA TRP A 61 -10.17 2.32 -69.80
C TRP A 61 -10.31 1.11 -70.72
N TYR A 62 -11.38 0.35 -70.55
CA TYR A 62 -11.71 -0.82 -71.37
C TYR A 62 -12.98 -0.57 -72.16
N ILE A 63 -13.01 -1.02 -73.42
CA ILE A 63 -14.16 -0.85 -74.32
C ILE A 63 -14.94 -2.16 -74.40
N THR A 64 -16.26 -2.09 -74.29
CA THR A 64 -17.16 -3.23 -74.45
C THR A 64 -18.43 -2.84 -75.19
N ARG A 65 -19.06 -3.82 -75.86
CA ARG A 65 -20.44 -3.73 -76.36
C ARG A 65 -21.43 -4.45 -75.45
N ASP A 66 -20.93 -5.20 -74.47
CA ASP A 66 -21.76 -5.90 -73.51
C ASP A 66 -22.44 -4.89 -72.59
N ARG A 67 -23.69 -5.17 -72.25
CA ARG A 67 -24.48 -4.38 -71.30
C ARG A 67 -24.20 -4.75 -69.84
N ALA A 68 -23.20 -5.59 -69.59
CA ALA A 68 -22.82 -6.01 -68.25
C ALA A 68 -21.30 -6.12 -68.12
N VAL A 69 -20.75 -5.62 -67.01
CA VAL A 69 -19.32 -5.70 -66.68
C VAL A 69 -19.15 -6.40 -65.34
N ARG A 70 -18.29 -7.42 -65.30
CA ARG A 70 -18.09 -8.28 -64.13
C ARG A 70 -16.68 -8.15 -63.56
N PHE A 71 -16.60 -8.00 -62.25
CA PHE A 71 -15.36 -7.98 -61.48
C PHE A 71 -15.42 -9.07 -60.40
N PRO A 72 -14.92 -10.28 -60.70
CA PRO A 72 -14.87 -11.36 -59.72
C PRO A 72 -13.74 -11.12 -58.71
N GLN A 73 -13.96 -11.53 -57.46
CA GLN A 73 -12.95 -11.63 -56.41
C GLN A 73 -12.13 -10.36 -56.16
N LEU A 74 -12.79 -9.20 -56.06
CA LEU A 74 -12.10 -7.95 -55.73
C LEU A 74 -11.46 -8.03 -54.32
N PRO A 75 -10.18 -7.64 -54.16
CA PRO A 75 -9.56 -7.50 -52.84
C PRO A 75 -10.30 -6.48 -51.96
N HIS A 76 -10.07 -6.51 -50.65
CA HIS A 76 -10.53 -5.41 -49.78
C HIS A 76 -9.87 -4.08 -50.21
N GLY A 77 -10.62 -3.00 -50.19
CA GLY A 77 -10.17 -1.72 -50.72
C GLY A 77 -11.32 -0.80 -51.12
N LYS A 78 -10.96 0.40 -51.57
CA LYS A 78 -11.90 1.40 -52.09
C LYS A 78 -11.85 1.39 -53.60
N TYR A 79 -13.02 1.30 -54.22
CA TYR A 79 -13.18 1.22 -55.66
C TYR A 79 -14.11 2.31 -56.16
N THR A 80 -13.90 2.75 -57.40
CA THR A 80 -14.79 3.67 -58.10
C THR A 80 -14.94 3.20 -59.53
N PHE A 81 -16.15 2.72 -59.86
CA PHE A 81 -16.52 2.28 -61.19
C PHE A 81 -17.02 3.48 -61.99
N ASN A 82 -16.36 3.76 -63.12
CA ASN A 82 -16.74 4.81 -64.06
C ASN A 82 -17.17 4.17 -65.37
N VAL A 83 -18.23 4.69 -65.99
CA VAL A 83 -18.69 4.25 -67.31
C VAL A 83 -19.16 5.43 -68.15
N LYS A 84 -18.85 5.39 -69.44
CA LYS A 84 -19.31 6.32 -70.47
C LYS A 84 -19.77 5.56 -71.71
N SER A 85 -20.71 6.11 -72.48
CA SER A 85 -21.21 5.52 -73.72
C SER A 85 -20.89 6.39 -74.93
N SER A 86 -20.66 5.79 -76.10
CA SER A 86 -20.42 6.49 -77.36
C SER A 86 -21.01 5.71 -78.54
N GLU A 87 -21.31 6.43 -79.63
CA GLU A 87 -21.76 5.85 -80.88
C GLU A 87 -20.61 5.41 -81.81
N ASN A 88 -19.44 6.05 -81.73
CA ASN A 88 -18.40 5.96 -82.77
C ASN A 88 -16.97 5.76 -82.22
N VAL A 89 -16.80 5.06 -81.10
CA VAL A 89 -15.48 4.84 -80.42
C VAL A 89 -14.79 6.15 -79.97
N PHE A 90 -15.31 7.32 -80.33
CA PHE A 90 -14.89 8.63 -79.83
C PHE A 90 -15.60 8.93 -78.50
N PHE A 91 -14.86 8.78 -77.40
CA PHE A 91 -15.34 8.98 -76.03
C PHE A 91 -14.89 10.31 -75.43
N GLY A 92 -15.09 11.44 -76.13
CA GLY A 92 -14.71 12.80 -75.69
C GLY A 92 -15.37 13.24 -74.37
N ASP A 93 -15.69 14.53 -74.19
CA ASP A 93 -16.37 15.03 -72.98
C ASP A 93 -17.83 14.54 -72.90
N ILE A 94 -18.01 13.27 -72.51
CA ILE A 94 -19.28 12.58 -72.33
C ILE A 94 -19.53 12.44 -70.83
N ILE A 95 -20.78 12.54 -70.43
CA ILE A 95 -21.19 12.41 -69.03
C ILE A 95 -20.89 10.98 -68.55
N GLU A 96 -20.06 10.88 -67.52
CA GLU A 96 -19.71 9.63 -66.86
C GLU A 96 -20.77 9.30 -65.80
N SER A 97 -21.16 8.03 -65.71
CA SER A 97 -21.85 7.50 -64.55
C SER A 97 -20.83 6.83 -63.64
N THR A 98 -20.88 7.16 -62.35
CA THR A 98 -19.90 6.71 -61.36
C THR A 98 -20.57 6.01 -60.18
N TYR A 99 -19.95 4.95 -59.69
CA TYR A 99 -20.33 4.26 -58.46
C TYR A 99 -19.11 3.93 -57.60
N SER A 100 -19.08 4.45 -56.37
CA SER A 100 -17.97 4.24 -55.43
C SER A 100 -18.37 3.32 -54.29
N PHE A 101 -17.51 2.35 -53.95
CA PHE A 101 -17.76 1.40 -52.87
C PHE A 101 -16.48 0.98 -52.15
N GLU A 102 -16.61 0.44 -50.95
CA GLU A 102 -15.52 -0.06 -50.12
C GLU A 102 -15.79 -1.50 -49.67
N ILE A 103 -14.82 -2.39 -49.88
CA ILE A 103 -14.83 -3.75 -49.32
C ILE A 103 -13.96 -3.72 -48.05
N LYS A 104 -14.56 -3.97 -46.88
CA LYS A 104 -13.89 -3.95 -45.57
C LYS A 104 -13.12 -5.26 -45.33
N GLN A 105 -11.96 -5.15 -44.67
CA GLN A 105 -11.16 -6.30 -44.25
C GLN A 105 -11.66 -6.89 -42.92
N ASP A 106 -11.78 -8.22 -42.82
CA ASP A 106 -12.22 -8.92 -41.61
C ASP A 106 -11.02 -9.47 -40.80
N ILE A 107 -10.30 -8.56 -40.15
CA ILE A 107 -9.07 -8.90 -39.40
C ILE A 107 -9.39 -9.74 -38.15
N TYR A 108 -10.56 -9.56 -37.55
CA TYR A 108 -10.95 -10.17 -36.27
C TYR A 108 -11.30 -11.66 -36.37
N ASN A 109 -11.70 -12.12 -37.56
CA ASN A 109 -11.99 -13.53 -37.80
C ASN A 109 -10.75 -14.37 -38.14
N LYS A 110 -9.58 -13.75 -38.29
CA LYS A 110 -8.33 -14.49 -38.54
C LYS A 110 -7.94 -15.33 -37.30
N PRO A 111 -7.62 -16.63 -37.45
CA PRO A 111 -7.26 -17.49 -36.33
C PRO A 111 -6.01 -17.00 -35.58
N SER A 112 -5.07 -16.38 -36.29
CA SER A 112 -3.87 -15.76 -35.70
C SER A 112 -4.20 -14.65 -34.71
N PHE A 113 -5.21 -13.83 -34.98
CA PHE A 113 -5.66 -12.77 -34.07
C PHE A 113 -6.26 -13.36 -32.79
N ARG A 114 -7.08 -14.40 -32.92
CA ARG A 114 -7.68 -15.11 -31.77
C ARG A 114 -6.60 -15.77 -30.89
N ILE A 115 -5.60 -16.41 -31.50
CA ILE A 115 -4.47 -17.00 -30.77
C ILE A 115 -3.69 -15.94 -30.00
N LEU A 116 -3.42 -14.79 -30.61
CA LEU A 116 -2.71 -13.68 -29.95
C LEU A 116 -3.47 -13.14 -28.74
N LEU A 117 -4.80 -13.03 -28.83
CA LEU A 117 -5.64 -12.65 -27.68
C LEU A 117 -5.58 -13.68 -26.54
N ILE A 118 -5.60 -14.98 -26.87
CA ILE A 118 -5.49 -16.05 -25.86
C ILE A 118 -4.13 -15.97 -25.16
N ILE A 119 -3.04 -15.79 -25.91
CA ILE A 119 -1.69 -15.64 -25.35
C ILE A 119 -1.62 -14.42 -24.42
N GLY A 120 -2.16 -13.27 -24.86
CA GLY A 120 -2.22 -12.06 -24.04
C GLY A 120 -3.01 -12.26 -22.74
N ALA A 121 -4.16 -12.94 -22.82
CA ALA A 121 -4.96 -13.26 -21.64
C ALA A 121 -4.23 -14.19 -20.66
N LEU A 122 -3.55 -15.23 -21.17
CA LEU A 122 -2.76 -16.15 -20.34
C LEU A 122 -1.58 -15.43 -19.67
N ALA A 123 -0.86 -14.58 -20.40
CA ALA A 123 0.22 -13.77 -19.84
C ALA A 123 -0.29 -12.81 -18.76
N PHE A 124 -1.44 -12.19 -18.97
CA PHE A 124 -2.06 -11.31 -17.98
C PHE A 124 -2.51 -12.06 -16.72
N ILE A 125 -3.12 -13.24 -16.88
CA ILE A 125 -3.48 -14.12 -15.75
C ILE A 125 -2.24 -14.53 -14.98
N TYR A 126 -1.17 -14.94 -15.68
CA TYR A 126 0.11 -15.30 -15.07
C TYR A 126 0.68 -14.13 -14.24
N TRP A 127 0.73 -12.93 -14.81
CA TRP A 127 1.18 -11.72 -14.12
C TRP A 127 0.35 -11.40 -12.86
N LEU A 128 -0.97 -11.57 -12.91
CA LEU A 128 -1.85 -11.38 -11.74
C LEU A 128 -1.57 -12.41 -10.64
N LEU A 129 -1.33 -13.67 -11.00
CA LEU A 129 -1.01 -14.73 -10.04
C LEU A 129 0.34 -14.48 -9.35
N GLU A 130 1.37 -14.12 -10.12
CA GLU A 130 2.70 -13.81 -9.60
C GLU A 130 2.68 -12.60 -8.66
N LYS A 131 1.99 -11.52 -9.06
CA LYS A 131 1.79 -10.33 -8.22
C LYS A 131 1.09 -10.67 -6.90
N ASN A 132 0.07 -11.51 -6.94
CA ASN A 132 -0.64 -11.95 -5.72
C ASN A 132 0.24 -12.79 -4.80
N GLN A 133 1.11 -13.66 -5.33
CA GLN A 133 2.05 -14.43 -4.52
C GLN A 133 3.07 -13.54 -3.82
N SER A 134 3.67 -12.60 -4.55
CA SER A 134 4.63 -11.64 -3.98
C SER A 134 4.02 -10.79 -2.86
N GLN A 135 2.78 -10.30 -3.06
CA GLN A 135 2.03 -9.56 -2.04
C GLN A 135 1.75 -10.41 -0.78
N LYS A 136 1.39 -11.69 -0.96
CA LYS A 136 1.17 -12.60 0.18
C LYS A 136 2.46 -12.85 0.96
N GLN A 137 3.59 -13.06 0.27
CA GLN A 137 4.88 -13.26 0.92
C GLN A 137 5.31 -12.03 1.71
N LEU A 138 5.25 -10.84 1.10
CA LEU A 138 5.59 -9.58 1.76
C LEU A 138 4.71 -9.35 3.00
N LYS A 139 3.41 -9.61 2.90
CA LYS A 139 2.48 -9.49 4.03
C LYS A 139 2.85 -10.44 5.17
N SER A 140 3.14 -11.70 4.85
CA SER A 140 3.57 -12.71 5.83
C SER A 140 4.88 -12.31 6.52
N GLU A 141 5.85 -11.78 5.76
CA GLU A 141 7.12 -11.33 6.31
C GLU A 141 6.94 -10.12 7.26
N LEU A 142 6.08 -9.17 6.89
CA LEU A 142 5.74 -8.04 7.74
C LEU A 142 5.02 -8.47 9.03
N GLU A 143 4.09 -9.43 8.94
CA GLU A 143 3.42 -10.00 10.11
C GLU A 143 4.41 -10.72 11.02
N GLN A 144 5.35 -11.49 10.46
CA GLN A 144 6.40 -12.15 11.22
C GLN A 144 7.32 -11.14 11.91
N ARG A 145 7.83 -10.13 11.20
CA ARG A 145 8.66 -9.06 11.79
C ARG A 145 7.93 -8.31 12.89
N LYS A 146 6.62 -8.06 12.72
CA LYS A 146 5.78 -7.44 13.75
C LYS A 146 5.67 -8.32 14.99
N MET A 147 5.45 -9.62 14.80
CA MET A 147 5.39 -10.60 15.89
C MET A 147 6.73 -10.70 16.62
N GLU A 148 7.85 -10.75 15.90
CA GLU A 148 9.20 -10.73 16.46
C GLU A 148 9.47 -9.45 17.24
N ALA A 149 9.10 -8.29 16.72
CA ALA A 149 9.21 -7.02 17.43
C ALA A 149 8.35 -6.98 18.69
N MET A 150 7.12 -7.52 18.64
CA MET A 150 6.25 -7.63 19.80
C MET A 150 6.82 -8.58 20.85
N LEU A 151 7.35 -9.73 20.44
CA LEU A 151 8.04 -10.68 21.31
C LEU A 151 9.32 -10.08 21.93
N LEU A 152 10.08 -9.31 21.15
CA LEU A 152 11.26 -8.61 21.64
C LEU A 152 10.88 -7.52 22.63
N ASN A 153 9.79 -6.79 22.39
CA ASN A 153 9.22 -5.82 23.32
C ASN A 153 8.79 -6.50 24.63
N LEU A 154 8.00 -7.57 24.57
CA LEU A 154 7.62 -8.40 25.72
C LEU A 154 8.84 -8.92 26.50
N LYS A 155 9.86 -9.45 25.79
CA LYS A 155 11.13 -9.88 26.42
C LYS A 155 11.88 -8.73 27.06
N SER A 156 11.86 -7.54 26.46
CA SER A 156 12.51 -6.34 27.02
C SER A 156 11.79 -5.82 28.28
N GLN A 157 10.48 -6.04 28.39
CA GLN A 157 9.69 -5.69 29.57
C GLN A 157 10.04 -6.59 30.77
N LEU A 158 10.50 -7.83 30.53
CA LEU A 158 11.04 -8.72 31.56
C LEU A 158 12.54 -8.46 31.73
N LYS A 159 12.93 -7.59 32.68
CA LYS A 159 14.35 -7.33 32.98
C LYS A 159 15.03 -8.62 33.46
N PRO A 160 15.85 -9.32 32.64
CA PRO A 160 16.32 -10.67 32.98
C PRO A 160 17.16 -10.66 34.26
N HIS A 161 17.97 -9.62 34.43
CA HIS A 161 18.78 -9.42 35.64
C HIS A 161 17.93 -9.21 36.90
N PHE A 162 16.79 -8.52 36.81
CA PHE A 162 15.88 -8.40 37.95
C PHE A 162 15.26 -9.75 38.27
N LEU A 163 14.75 -10.47 37.26
CA LEU A 163 14.15 -11.79 37.41
C LEU A 163 15.11 -12.82 38.02
N PHE A 164 16.36 -12.89 37.53
CA PHE A 164 17.39 -13.76 38.13
C PHE A 164 17.74 -13.37 39.58
N ASN A 165 17.83 -12.07 39.89
CA ASN A 165 18.06 -11.63 41.26
C ASN A 165 16.88 -11.97 42.18
N SER A 166 15.65 -11.88 41.69
CA SER A 166 14.46 -12.27 42.44
C SER A 166 14.48 -13.76 42.76
N PHE A 167 14.90 -14.62 41.83
CA PHE A 167 15.08 -16.06 42.10
C PHE A 167 16.18 -16.34 43.12
N ASN A 168 17.34 -15.69 43.01
CA ASN A 168 18.40 -15.86 44.01
C ASN A 168 17.95 -15.41 45.41
N THR A 169 17.18 -14.32 45.48
CA THR A 169 16.62 -13.81 46.72
C THR A 169 15.59 -14.80 47.28
N LEU A 170 14.71 -15.34 46.44
CA LEU A 170 13.76 -16.37 46.83
C LEU A 170 14.45 -17.64 47.36
N SER A 171 15.48 -18.14 46.68
CA SER A 171 16.23 -19.32 47.15
C SER A 171 16.81 -19.11 48.55
N ALA A 172 17.34 -17.91 48.84
CA ALA A 172 17.85 -17.59 50.17
C ALA A 172 16.73 -17.47 51.24
N ILE A 173 15.58 -16.91 50.88
CA ILE A 173 14.45 -16.77 51.82
C ILE A 173 13.79 -18.13 52.10
N ILE A 174 13.78 -19.07 51.14
CA ILE A 174 13.24 -20.42 51.35
C ILE A 174 14.02 -21.15 52.45
N GLU A 175 15.34 -20.97 52.49
CA GLU A 175 16.18 -21.51 53.56
C GLU A 175 15.93 -20.83 54.91
N GLU A 176 15.50 -19.56 54.92
CA GLU A 176 15.25 -18.78 56.15
C GLU A 176 13.84 -19.00 56.73
N SER A 177 12.79 -18.90 55.89
CA SER A 177 11.39 -18.96 56.32
C SER A 177 10.44 -19.22 55.14
N GLN A 178 9.61 -20.25 55.30
CA GLN A 178 8.55 -20.57 54.34
C GLN A 178 7.51 -19.45 54.21
N GLU A 179 7.12 -18.82 55.32
CA GLU A 179 6.15 -17.72 55.32
C GLU A 179 6.68 -16.51 54.54
N LYS A 180 7.91 -16.07 54.83
CA LYS A 180 8.54 -14.97 54.09
C LYS A 180 8.68 -15.28 52.59
N SER A 181 8.91 -16.54 52.24
CA SER A 181 9.02 -16.99 50.85
C SER A 181 7.69 -16.87 50.10
N ILE A 182 6.59 -17.26 50.73
CA ILE A 182 5.24 -17.12 50.17
C ILE A 182 4.94 -15.64 49.92
N THR A 183 5.13 -14.79 50.92
CA THR A 183 4.92 -13.34 50.78
C THR A 183 5.80 -12.73 49.69
N PHE A 184 7.05 -13.18 49.54
CA PHE A 184 7.93 -12.71 48.47
C PHE A 184 7.41 -13.10 47.08
N ILE A 185 6.95 -14.36 46.90
CA ILE A 185 6.38 -14.84 45.64
C ILE A 185 5.11 -14.07 45.29
N GLU A 186 4.23 -13.79 46.26
CA GLU A 186 3.01 -13.01 46.06
C GLU A 186 3.35 -11.60 45.57
N ASN A 187 4.23 -10.88 46.28
CA ASN A 187 4.68 -9.54 45.89
C ASN A 187 5.33 -9.52 44.50
N LEU A 188 6.14 -10.53 44.18
CA LEU A 188 6.76 -10.67 42.86
C LEU A 188 5.71 -10.89 41.76
N THR A 189 4.71 -11.73 42.04
CA THR A 189 3.63 -12.05 41.11
C THR A 189 2.75 -10.83 40.85
N ASP A 190 2.38 -10.09 41.89
CA ASP A 190 1.59 -8.87 41.77
C ASP A 190 2.33 -7.79 40.99
N PHE A 191 3.63 -7.60 41.25
CA PHE A 191 4.46 -6.67 40.48
C PHE A 191 4.48 -7.02 38.98
N TYR A 192 4.68 -8.28 38.62
CA TYR A 192 4.64 -8.69 37.20
C TYR A 192 3.23 -8.58 36.60
N ARG A 193 2.18 -8.90 37.35
CA ARG A 193 0.79 -8.73 36.90
C ARG A 193 0.51 -7.27 36.59
N MET A 194 0.99 -6.33 37.41
CA MET A 194 0.85 -4.89 37.15
C MET A 194 1.60 -4.46 35.88
N ILE A 195 2.84 -4.93 35.66
CA ILE A 195 3.58 -4.67 34.41
C ILE A 195 2.78 -5.15 33.19
N LEU A 196 2.26 -6.37 33.25
CA LEU A 196 1.48 -6.94 32.14
C LEU A 196 0.14 -6.21 31.92
N THR A 197 -0.49 -5.72 32.99
CA THR A 197 -1.76 -4.97 32.93
C THR A 197 -1.58 -3.57 32.34
N ILE A 198 -0.41 -2.95 32.58
CA ILE A 198 -0.04 -1.69 31.95
C ILE A 198 0.05 -1.86 30.42
N GLY A 199 0.58 -3.00 29.96
CA GLY A 199 0.62 -3.38 28.54
C GLY A 199 1.35 -2.35 27.67
N ASP A 200 0.86 -2.16 26.44
CA ASP A 200 1.45 -1.24 25.46
C ASP A 200 0.85 0.18 25.51
N LYS A 201 0.30 0.60 26.65
CA LYS A 201 -0.26 1.95 26.81
C LYS A 201 0.82 3.01 26.58
N LYS A 202 0.49 4.09 25.87
CA LYS A 202 1.43 5.22 25.66
C LYS A 202 1.66 6.01 26.94
N LEU A 203 0.59 6.19 27.72
CA LEU A 203 0.57 6.93 28.98
C LEU A 203 -0.27 6.17 30.00
N VAL A 204 0.11 6.29 31.27
CA VAL A 204 -0.64 5.75 32.41
C VAL A 204 -0.80 6.83 33.48
N PRO A 205 -1.90 6.79 34.26
CA PRO A 205 -2.07 7.69 35.39
C PRO A 205 -0.90 7.57 36.36
N LEU A 206 -0.45 8.70 36.93
CA LEU A 206 0.63 8.73 37.93
C LEU A 206 0.35 7.78 39.10
N GLN A 207 -0.91 7.65 39.51
CA GLN A 207 -1.34 6.71 40.55
C GLN A 207 -0.88 5.27 40.27
N ILE A 208 -1.03 4.79 39.03
CA ILE A 208 -0.65 3.42 38.65
C ILE A 208 0.87 3.21 38.75
N GLU A 209 1.66 4.21 38.36
CA GLU A 209 3.12 4.14 38.47
C GLU A 209 3.59 4.19 39.93
N LEU A 210 2.91 4.95 40.80
CA LEU A 210 3.19 4.98 42.23
C LEU A 210 2.87 3.63 42.87
N GLU A 211 1.74 3.02 42.56
CA GLU A 211 1.38 1.68 43.02
C GLU A 211 2.43 0.65 42.56
N LEU A 212 2.87 0.73 41.29
CA LEU A 212 3.89 -0.16 40.74
C LEU A 212 5.23 0.01 41.47
N VAL A 213 5.63 1.25 41.76
CA VAL A 213 6.84 1.52 42.55
C VAL A 213 6.71 1.01 43.97
N CYS A 214 5.55 1.17 44.62
CA CYS A 214 5.31 0.61 45.94
C CYS A 214 5.50 -0.91 45.91
N ALA A 215 4.87 -1.63 44.98
CA ALA A 215 5.04 -3.07 44.83
C ALA A 215 6.52 -3.45 44.57
N TYR A 216 7.20 -2.70 43.70
CA TYR A 216 8.63 -2.90 43.42
C TYR A 216 9.51 -2.73 44.67
N MET A 217 9.19 -1.72 45.49
CA MET A 217 9.92 -1.45 46.74
C MET A 217 9.76 -2.55 47.78
N HIS A 218 8.60 -3.22 47.85
CA HIS A 218 8.43 -4.37 48.74
C HIS A 218 9.40 -5.48 48.39
N ILE A 219 9.59 -5.78 47.11
CA ILE A 219 10.55 -6.77 46.62
C ILE A 219 11.99 -6.35 46.95
N LEU A 220 12.33 -5.08 46.73
CA LEU A 220 13.67 -4.56 47.01
C LEU A 220 13.99 -4.54 48.51
N LYS A 221 13.02 -4.25 49.37
CA LYS A 221 13.20 -4.25 50.84
C LYS A 221 13.60 -5.63 51.36
N THR A 222 13.21 -6.72 50.72
CA THR A 222 13.67 -8.05 51.14
C THR A 222 15.18 -8.22 51.00
N ARG A 223 15.80 -7.53 50.03
CA ARG A 223 17.26 -7.55 49.83
C ARG A 223 18.00 -6.49 50.65
N PHE A 224 17.43 -5.29 50.75
CA PHE A 224 18.11 -4.13 51.34
C PHE A 224 17.69 -3.83 52.77
N ALA A 225 16.65 -4.50 53.29
CA ALA A 225 16.03 -4.25 54.58
C ALA A 225 15.76 -2.75 54.79
N ASP A 226 16.01 -2.24 56.00
CA ASP A 226 15.81 -0.84 56.37
C ASP A 226 16.88 0.12 55.78
N ASN A 227 17.78 -0.39 54.93
CA ASN A 227 18.80 0.44 54.31
C ASN A 227 18.30 1.14 53.03
N LEU A 228 17.08 0.83 52.57
CA LEU A 228 16.43 1.43 51.42
C LEU A 228 15.10 2.06 51.83
N ASN A 229 15.04 3.39 51.77
CA ASN A 229 13.90 4.17 52.20
C ASN A 229 13.27 4.88 50.99
N LEU A 230 11.94 4.78 50.89
CA LEU A 230 11.15 5.54 49.93
C LEU A 230 10.17 6.43 50.69
N ILE A 231 10.18 7.72 50.35
CA ILE A 231 9.22 8.71 50.84
C ILE A 231 8.45 9.22 49.62
N ILE A 232 7.12 9.08 49.65
CA ILE A 232 6.24 9.63 48.62
C ILE A 232 5.51 10.82 49.23
N ASN A 233 5.85 12.02 48.79
CA ASN A 233 5.25 13.27 49.25
C ASN A 233 4.30 13.82 48.18
N ILE A 234 3.19 13.10 47.96
CA ILE A 234 2.16 13.42 46.97
C ILE A 234 0.79 13.17 47.60
N SER A 235 0.03 14.23 47.89
CA SER A 235 -1.31 14.09 48.48
C SER A 235 -2.36 13.64 47.47
N LYS A 236 -2.24 14.07 46.21
CA LYS A 236 -3.15 13.68 45.12
C LYS A 236 -2.37 13.56 43.82
N PRO A 237 -2.08 12.34 43.33
CA PRO A 237 -1.31 12.15 42.12
C PRO A 237 -2.16 12.46 40.90
N ILE A 238 -1.94 13.65 40.34
CA ILE A 238 -2.64 14.13 39.14
C ILE A 238 -1.67 14.12 37.97
N GLY A 239 -2.15 13.65 36.82
CA GLY A 239 -1.39 13.64 35.57
C GLY A 239 -1.01 12.24 35.11
N PHE A 240 -0.38 12.20 33.95
CA PHE A 240 0.01 10.99 33.25
C PHE A 240 1.50 11.01 32.94
N VAL A 241 2.11 9.84 32.95
CA VAL A 241 3.52 9.65 32.57
C VAL A 241 3.65 8.44 31.65
N PRO A 242 4.72 8.33 30.85
CA PRO A 242 5.01 7.10 30.13
C PRO A 242 5.17 5.93 31.10
N PRO A 243 4.67 4.74 30.76
CA PRO A 243 4.73 3.61 31.67
C PRO A 243 6.18 3.22 32.00
N LEU A 244 6.36 2.67 33.19
CA LEU A 244 7.63 2.25 33.80
C LEU A 244 8.63 3.40 34.05
N SER A 245 8.25 4.66 33.87
CA SER A 245 9.15 5.80 34.08
C SER A 245 9.65 5.86 35.51
N LEU A 246 8.74 5.76 36.49
CA LEU A 246 9.12 5.82 37.90
C LEU A 246 9.94 4.58 38.30
N GLN A 247 9.52 3.39 37.87
CA GLN A 247 10.26 2.14 38.11
C GLN A 247 11.73 2.25 37.65
N MET A 248 11.96 2.83 36.46
CA MET A 248 13.30 3.00 35.90
C MET A 248 14.16 3.99 36.71
N LEU A 249 13.55 5.04 37.28
CA LEU A 249 14.24 5.99 38.16
C LEU A 249 14.62 5.34 39.49
N ILE A 250 13.73 4.55 40.09
CA ILE A 250 14.03 3.78 41.31
C ILE A 250 15.14 2.75 41.05
N GLU A 251 15.08 2.04 39.94
CA GLU A 251 16.12 1.08 39.57
C GLU A 251 17.47 1.76 39.37
N ASN A 252 17.51 2.94 38.72
CA ASN A 252 18.75 3.70 38.58
C ASN A 252 19.32 4.07 39.96
N ALA A 253 18.49 4.53 40.89
CA ALA A 253 18.94 4.85 42.25
C ALA A 253 19.58 3.63 42.94
N VAL A 254 18.93 2.46 42.91
CA VAL A 254 19.42 1.22 43.56
C VAL A 254 20.64 0.63 42.83
N LYS A 255 20.70 0.75 41.51
CA LYS A 255 21.81 0.22 40.69
C LYS A 255 23.11 0.95 40.99
N HIS A 256 23.06 2.28 41.07
CA HIS A 256 24.25 3.13 41.18
C HIS A 256 24.71 3.38 42.63
N ASN A 257 23.86 3.11 43.62
CA ASN A 257 24.13 3.42 45.02
C ASN A 257 24.24 2.17 45.91
N GLN A 258 25.13 2.24 46.90
CA GLN A 258 25.15 1.32 48.03
C GLN A 258 24.03 1.68 49.00
N ALA A 259 23.34 0.67 49.51
CA ALA A 259 22.38 0.77 50.60
C ALA A 259 22.90 -0.11 51.74
N THR A 260 23.44 0.54 52.77
CA THR A 260 24.01 -0.13 53.97
C THR A 260 23.56 0.62 55.21
N GLN A 261 23.67 -0.01 56.39
CA GLN A 261 23.21 0.61 57.63
C GLN A 261 23.94 1.94 57.94
N LYS A 262 25.22 2.04 57.59
CA LYS A 262 26.02 3.28 57.74
C LYS A 262 25.67 4.35 56.70
N LYS A 263 25.16 3.95 55.54
CA LYS A 263 24.84 4.81 54.40
C LYS A 263 23.55 4.31 53.75
N PRO A 264 22.37 4.62 54.35
CA PRO A 264 21.10 4.24 53.76
C PRO A 264 20.88 4.98 52.44
N LEU A 265 20.14 4.36 51.53
CA LEU A 265 19.68 4.97 50.29
C LEU A 265 18.26 5.48 50.53
N ASN A 266 18.11 6.80 50.50
CA ASN A 266 16.86 7.50 50.64
C ASN A 266 16.42 8.01 49.27
N ILE A 267 15.20 7.67 48.89
CA ILE A 267 14.56 8.11 47.66
C ILE A 267 13.30 8.88 48.05
N GLU A 268 13.13 10.05 47.46
CA GLU A 268 11.97 10.92 47.65
C GLU A 268 11.29 11.14 46.30
N ILE A 269 9.98 10.96 46.26
CA ILE A 269 9.13 11.27 45.11
C ILE A 269 8.20 12.40 45.53
N LEU A 270 8.21 13.49 44.76
CA LEU A 270 7.41 14.67 45.03
C LEU A 270 6.81 15.21 43.73
N GLN A 271 5.60 15.74 43.83
CA GLN A 271 4.91 16.41 42.73
C GLN A 271 4.92 17.91 43.00
N LYS A 272 5.46 18.70 42.06
CA LYS A 272 5.43 20.15 42.12
C LYS A 272 4.91 20.69 40.79
N GLU A 273 3.77 21.36 40.83
CA GLU A 273 3.09 21.88 39.63
C GLU A 273 2.90 20.74 38.60
N ASP A 274 3.35 20.96 37.36
CA ASP A 274 3.29 19.98 36.27
C ASP A 274 4.53 19.09 36.19
N MET A 275 5.31 18.97 37.27
CA MET A 275 6.54 18.18 37.30
C MET A 275 6.50 17.12 38.40
N LEU A 276 6.85 15.90 38.03
CA LEU A 276 7.18 14.83 38.96
C LEU A 276 8.69 14.82 39.19
N ILE A 277 9.09 14.87 40.44
CA ILE A 277 10.48 15.00 40.85
C ILE A 277 10.84 13.77 41.68
N VAL A 278 11.92 13.09 41.29
CA VAL A 278 12.51 11.96 42.02
C VAL A 278 13.92 12.35 42.45
N VAL A 279 14.19 12.26 43.75
CA VAL A 279 15.48 12.62 44.36
C VAL A 279 16.02 11.43 45.12
N ASN A 280 17.31 11.12 44.96
CA ASN A 280 18.00 10.17 45.83
C ASN A 280 19.35 10.72 46.30
N ASN A 281 19.79 10.35 47.50
CA ASN A 281 21.18 10.60 47.92
C ASN A 281 22.14 9.70 47.13
N ILE A 282 23.38 10.17 46.96
CA ILE A 282 24.43 9.46 46.21
C ILE A 282 25.37 8.74 47.18
N ASN A 283 25.36 7.42 47.12
CA ASN A 283 26.28 6.51 47.81
C ASN A 283 27.02 5.66 46.77
N LYS A 284 27.95 6.24 46.00
CA LYS A 284 28.60 5.55 44.86
C LYS A 284 29.14 4.15 45.25
N LYS A 285 28.83 3.12 44.44
CA LYS A 285 29.45 1.79 44.58
C LYS A 285 30.93 1.84 44.24
N ASN A 286 31.77 1.20 45.05
CA ASN A 286 33.23 1.11 44.84
C ASN A 286 33.64 0.36 43.55
N ARG A 287 32.75 -0.45 42.98
CA ARG A 287 32.97 -1.09 41.67
C ARG A 287 32.36 -0.22 40.58
N THR A 288 33.14 0.06 39.54
CA THR A 288 32.70 0.71 38.30
C THR A 288 31.68 -0.17 37.60
N VAL A 289 30.40 -0.04 37.98
CA VAL A 289 29.31 -0.57 37.16
C VAL A 289 29.31 0.31 35.91
N HIS A 290 29.66 -0.26 34.74
CA HIS A 290 29.49 0.43 33.47
C HIS A 290 28.02 0.91 33.38
N SER A 291 27.83 2.23 33.50
CA SER A 291 26.53 2.83 33.29
C SER A 291 26.28 2.83 31.81
N THR A 292 25.35 2.00 31.35
CA THR A 292 24.92 2.02 29.96
C THR A 292 24.12 3.28 29.63
N GLY A 293 23.71 4.06 30.64
CA GLY A 293 22.88 5.27 30.48
C GLY A 293 21.50 5.02 29.88
N LEU A 294 21.17 3.76 29.57
CA LEU A 294 19.97 3.35 28.84
C LEU A 294 18.69 3.71 29.59
N GLY A 295 18.71 3.71 30.93
CA GLY A 295 17.53 4.03 31.73
C GLY A 295 17.00 5.45 31.45
N LEU A 296 17.85 6.47 31.59
CA LEU A 296 17.43 7.86 31.35
C LEU A 296 17.18 8.12 29.88
N LYS A 297 18.01 7.58 28.99
CA LYS A 297 17.81 7.69 27.54
C LYS A 297 16.47 7.12 27.10
N ASN A 298 16.06 5.97 27.63
CA ASN A 298 14.76 5.36 27.32
C ASN A 298 13.59 6.24 27.78
N ILE A 299 13.69 6.87 28.97
CA ILE A 299 12.65 7.80 29.44
C ILE A 299 12.63 9.02 28.51
N GLU A 300 13.78 9.60 28.18
CA GLU A 300 13.91 10.76 27.28
C GLU A 300 13.35 10.48 25.88
N GLU A 301 13.67 9.33 25.28
CA GLU A 301 13.15 8.92 23.97
C GLU A 301 11.63 8.74 23.98
N ARG A 302 11.07 8.17 25.06
CA ARG A 302 9.61 8.03 25.22
C ARG A 302 8.95 9.40 25.30
N TYR A 303 9.50 10.33 26.07
CA TYR A 303 8.98 11.70 26.14
C TYR A 303 9.07 12.40 24.79
N ARG A 304 10.18 12.27 24.06
CA ARG A 304 10.36 12.88 22.73
C ARG A 304 9.29 12.49 21.71
N ILE A 305 8.73 11.28 21.83
CA ILE A 305 7.66 10.80 20.93
C ILE A 305 6.29 11.39 21.32
N ILE A 306 6.08 11.74 22.58
CA ILE A 306 4.76 12.06 23.15
C ILE A 306 4.60 13.56 23.46
N SER A 307 5.68 14.27 23.75
CA SER A 307 5.67 15.67 24.18
C SER A 307 6.91 16.43 23.72
N SER A 308 6.78 17.75 23.57
CA SER A 308 7.92 18.66 23.38
C SER A 308 8.63 19.01 24.70
N LYS A 309 8.01 18.72 25.85
CA LYS A 309 8.54 19.01 27.18
C LYS A 309 9.79 18.18 27.48
N LYS A 310 10.81 18.81 28.08
CA LYS A 310 12.10 18.18 28.38
C LYS A 310 12.17 17.69 29.83
N ILE A 311 12.93 16.61 30.01
CA ILE A 311 13.33 16.10 31.32
C ILE A 311 14.53 16.91 31.81
N SER A 312 14.59 17.19 33.11
CA SER A 312 15.75 17.81 33.75
C SER A 312 16.45 16.85 34.70
N VAL A 313 17.78 16.78 34.64
CA VAL A 313 18.62 15.94 35.50
C VAL A 313 19.64 16.82 36.19
N ILE A 314 19.68 16.73 37.52
CA ILE A 314 20.64 17.46 38.36
C ILE A 314 21.43 16.41 39.15
N ASN A 315 22.75 16.47 39.05
CA ASN A 315 23.67 15.64 39.81
C ASN A 315 24.75 16.53 40.42
N ASN A 316 24.71 16.71 41.74
CA ASN A 316 25.65 17.58 42.47
C ASN A 316 26.51 16.79 43.47
N GLU A 317 26.82 15.53 43.15
CA GLU A 317 27.59 14.56 43.95
C GLU A 317 26.98 14.13 45.29
N ARG A 318 26.05 14.91 45.86
CA ARG A 318 25.32 14.57 47.07
C ARG A 318 23.94 13.99 46.76
N VAL A 319 23.25 14.60 45.80
CA VAL A 319 21.93 14.17 45.36
C VAL A 319 21.89 14.00 43.85
N PHE A 320 21.12 13.01 43.44
CA PHE A 320 20.72 12.79 42.07
C PHE A 320 19.22 13.09 41.97
N LYS A 321 18.86 14.10 41.18
CA LYS A 321 17.49 14.58 41.04
C LYS A 321 17.08 14.53 39.57
N VAL A 322 15.95 13.89 39.30
CA VAL A 322 15.33 13.85 37.98
C VAL A 322 13.96 14.48 38.07
N SER A 323 13.64 15.40 37.16
CA SER A 323 12.35 16.07 37.07
C SER A 323 11.74 15.75 35.70
N ILE A 324 10.63 15.01 35.68
CA ILE A 324 9.90 14.65 34.46
C ILE A 324 8.56 15.41 34.41
N PRO A 325 8.11 15.86 33.22
CA PRO A 325 6.86 16.57 33.10
C PRO A 325 5.66 15.64 33.20
N LEU A 326 4.63 16.05 33.92
CA LEU A 326 3.33 15.41 33.96
C LEU A 326 2.51 15.83 32.74
N LEU A 327 1.89 14.84 32.10
CA LEU A 327 1.14 14.99 30.86
C LEU A 327 -0.36 14.80 31.10
N ASN A 328 -1.17 15.13 30.09
CA ASN A 328 -2.59 14.83 30.06
C ASN A 328 -2.86 13.55 29.26
N GLU A 329 -4.02 12.93 29.44
CA GLU A 329 -4.37 11.64 28.81
C GLU A 329 -4.22 11.64 27.27
N ASN A 330 -4.51 12.78 26.63
CA ASN A 330 -4.47 12.97 25.17
C ASN A 330 -3.30 13.84 24.69
N HIS A 331 -2.18 13.87 25.43
CA HIS A 331 -1.02 14.69 25.07
C HIS A 331 -0.44 14.29 23.71
N HIS A 332 -0.09 15.28 22.88
CA HIS A 332 0.49 15.07 21.56
C HIS A 332 1.50 16.18 21.27
N PRO A 333 2.67 15.89 20.68
CA PRO A 333 3.75 16.88 20.52
C PRO A 333 3.41 18.10 19.64
N LEU A 334 2.26 18.09 18.95
CA LEU A 334 1.78 19.21 18.11
C LEU A 334 0.81 20.14 18.86
N LYS A 335 0.45 19.82 20.10
CA LYS A 335 -0.50 20.58 20.94
C LYS A 335 0.18 21.25 22.16
N ASP A 336 1.51 21.17 22.22
CA ASP A 336 2.34 21.62 23.34
C ASP A 336 2.97 22.99 23.11
#